data_AF-A0AB73AL90-F1
#
_entry.id   AF-A0AB73AL90-F1
#
_cell.length_a   1.000
_cell.length_b   1.000
_cell.length_c   1.000
_cell.angle_alpha   90.00
_cell.angle_beta   90.00
_cell.angle_gamma   90.00
#
_symmetry.space_group_name_H-M   'P 1'
#
loop_
_entity.id
_entity.type
_entity.pdbx_description
1 polymer ?
#
loop_
_entity_poly.entity_id
_entity_poly.type
_entity_poly.pdbx_seq_one_letter_code
_entity_poly.pdbx_strand_id
1 'polypeptide(L)'
;MNNMERLPADTFFLDLELRQEVERMASLGYAPDDIASYLGLDAESFVFDAGREGTTVYSLMRRGALKAGAGVELKLQEQALSGDLDAMELLEKVRGRRSFEIIVKQIDEDEFG
;
A
#
# COMPACT_ATOMS: atom_id res chain seq x y z
N MET A 1 28.47 -17.32 4.68
CA MET A 1 27.30 -17.51 5.55
C MET A 1 26.34 -16.38 5.21
N ASN A 2 25.18 -16.69 4.62
CA ASN A 2 24.17 -15.65 4.34
C ASN A 2 23.61 -15.15 5.67
N ASN A 3 23.92 -13.91 6.04
CA ASN A 3 23.07 -13.13 6.93
C ASN A 3 21.77 -12.87 6.16
N MET A 4 20.84 -13.83 6.18
CA MET A 4 19.43 -13.41 6.16
C MET A 4 19.25 -12.65 7.45
N GLU A 5 19.34 -11.32 7.39
CA GLU A 5 18.78 -10.46 8.42
C GLU A 5 17.40 -11.01 8.72
N ARG A 6 17.24 -11.58 9.93
CA ARG A 6 15.94 -12.06 10.38
C ARG A 6 15.00 -10.86 10.26
N LEU A 7 14.06 -10.94 9.32
CA LEU A 7 12.95 -9.99 9.27
C LEU A 7 12.40 -9.87 10.70
N PRO A 8 12.12 -8.66 11.17
CA PRO A 8 11.64 -8.47 12.53
C PRO A 8 10.41 -9.35 12.77
N ALA A 9 10.41 -10.05 13.89
CA ALA A 9 9.22 -10.78 14.30
C ALA A 9 8.10 -9.77 14.59
N ASP A 10 6.89 -10.09 14.17
CA ASP A 10 5.71 -9.30 14.54
C ASP A 10 5.61 -9.19 16.06
N THR A 11 5.28 -8.01 16.57
CA THR A 11 5.10 -7.79 18.00
C THR A 11 3.84 -8.48 18.52
N PHE A 12 2.88 -8.78 17.62
CA PHE A 12 1.65 -9.49 17.92
C PHE A 12 1.12 -10.29 16.72
N PHE A 13 0.21 -11.23 16.98
CA PHE A 13 -0.43 -12.05 15.94
C PHE A 13 -1.75 -11.42 15.48
N LEU A 14 -1.89 -11.22 14.18
CA LEU A 14 -3.16 -10.96 13.52
C LEU A 14 -3.68 -12.24 12.86
N ASP A 15 -4.94 -12.59 13.13
CA ASP A 15 -5.63 -13.64 12.39
C ASP A 15 -5.98 -13.20 10.96
N LEU A 16 -6.55 -14.11 10.17
CA LEU A 16 -6.86 -13.82 8.77
C LEU A 16 -7.88 -12.69 8.60
N GLU A 17 -8.88 -12.61 9.49
CA GLU A 17 -9.96 -11.63 9.40
C GLU A 17 -9.43 -10.22 9.69
N LEU A 18 -8.68 -10.07 10.79
CA LEU A 18 -8.05 -8.81 11.15
C LEU A 18 -7.04 -8.37 10.09
N ARG A 19 -6.26 -9.28 9.51
CA ARG A 19 -5.34 -8.94 8.40
C ARG A 19 -6.11 -8.33 7.23
N GLN A 20 -7.21 -8.96 6.81
CA GLN A 20 -8.01 -8.47 5.70
C GLN A 20 -8.61 -7.09 6.00
N GLU A 21 -9.05 -6.86 7.23
CA GLU A 21 -9.64 -5.59 7.61
C GLU A 21 -8.61 -4.46 7.74
N VAL A 22 -7.42 -4.73 8.27
CA VAL A 22 -6.30 -3.79 8.26
C VAL A 22 -5.96 -3.37 6.82
N GLU A 23 -5.83 -4.34 5.90
CA GLU A 23 -5.50 -4.04 4.51
C GLU A 23 -6.62 -3.22 3.83
N ARG A 24 -7.89 -3.51 4.14
CA ARG A 24 -9.04 -2.75 3.65
C ARG A 24 -9.01 -1.31 4.14
N MET A 25 -8.85 -1.10 5.45
CA MET A 25 -8.78 0.24 6.04
C MET A 25 -7.59 1.03 5.49
N ALA A 26 -6.43 0.39 5.35
CA ALA A 26 -5.26 1.00 4.72
C ALA A 26 -5.52 1.40 3.26
N SER A 27 -6.32 0.63 2.51
CA SER A 27 -6.75 1.00 1.15
C SER A 27 -7.71 2.18 1.08
N LEU A 28 -8.27 2.59 2.21
CA LEU A 28 -9.06 3.81 2.34
C LEU A 28 -8.22 4.99 2.85
N GLY A 29 -6.94 4.77 3.16
CA GLY A 29 -6.01 5.81 3.61
C GLY A 29 -6.03 6.09 5.11
N TYR A 30 -6.64 5.23 5.94
CA TYR A 30 -6.61 5.39 7.39
C TYR A 30 -5.20 5.21 7.95
N ALA A 31 -4.86 6.00 8.97
CA ALA A 31 -3.58 5.93 9.66
C ALA A 31 -3.52 4.71 10.60
N PRO A 32 -2.32 4.18 10.94
CA PRO A 32 -2.18 2.99 11.77
C PRO A 32 -2.84 3.09 13.16
N ASP A 33 -2.80 4.26 13.80
CA ASP A 33 -3.40 4.53 15.12
C ASP A 33 -4.94 4.52 15.06
N ASP A 34 -5.53 5.11 14.02
CA ASP A 34 -6.97 5.04 13.76
C ASP A 34 -7.42 3.59 13.51
N ILE A 35 -6.63 2.83 12.74
CA ILE A 35 -6.91 1.41 12.46
C ILE A 35 -6.87 0.58 13.73
N ALA A 36 -5.82 0.74 14.54
CA ALA A 36 -5.69 0.03 15.81
C ALA A 36 -6.86 0.35 16.74
N SER A 37 -7.22 1.63 16.86
CA SER A 37 -8.34 2.09 17.68
C SER A 37 -9.68 1.50 17.22
N TYR A 38 -9.94 1.50 15.92
CA TYR A 38 -11.17 0.96 15.33
C TYR A 38 -11.29 -0.56 15.55
N LEU A 39 -10.19 -1.29 15.42
CA LEU A 39 -10.16 -2.75 15.57
C LEU A 39 -10.00 -3.21 17.02
N GLY A 40 -9.87 -2.30 17.98
CA GLY A 40 -9.65 -2.62 19.39
C GLY A 40 -8.29 -3.28 19.67
N LEU A 41 -7.28 -2.93 18.88
CA LEU A 41 -5.90 -3.42 19.01
C LEU A 41 -5.04 -2.46 19.85
N ASP A 42 -3.91 -2.96 20.34
CA ASP A 42 -2.93 -2.12 21.02
C ASP A 42 -2.27 -1.14 20.03
N ALA A 43 -2.60 0.15 20.16
CA ALA A 43 -2.16 1.18 19.22
C ALA A 43 -0.64 1.37 19.22
N GLU A 44 0.02 1.26 20.37
CA GLU A 44 1.46 1.45 20.47
C GLU A 44 2.21 0.38 19.66
N SER A 45 1.92 -0.89 19.91
CA SER A 45 2.52 -2.01 19.17
C SER A 45 2.15 -1.99 17.69
N PHE A 46 0.90 -1.64 17.36
CA PHE A 46 0.43 -1.59 15.98
C PHE A 46 1.15 -0.50 15.18
N VAL A 47 1.25 0.71 15.73
CA VAL A 47 1.97 1.83 15.10
C VAL A 47 3.46 1.51 14.97
N PHE A 48 4.06 0.90 15.99
CA PHE A 48 5.45 0.46 15.95
C PHE A 48 5.70 -0.55 14.82
N ASP A 49 4.87 -1.59 14.71
CA ASP A 49 5.00 -2.59 13.65
C ASP A 49 4.70 -1.98 12.27
N ALA A 50 3.70 -1.09 12.15
CA ALA A 50 3.36 -0.40 10.90
C ALA A 50 4.52 0.46 10.36
N GLY A 51 5.37 1.00 11.23
CA GLY A 51 6.55 1.78 10.88
C GLY A 51 7.79 0.96 10.56
N ARG A 52 7.76 -0.37 10.73
CA ARG A 52 8.93 -1.23 10.64
C ARG A 52 8.85 -2.17 9.44
N GLU A 53 9.72 -1.97 8.47
CA GLU A 53 9.78 -2.83 7.28
C GLU A 53 10.00 -4.30 7.66
N GLY A 54 9.29 -5.18 6.96
CA GLY A 54 9.35 -6.63 7.18
C GLY A 54 8.33 -7.17 8.18
N THR A 55 7.61 -6.33 8.94
CA THR A 55 6.49 -6.79 9.76
C THR A 55 5.25 -7.07 8.90
N THR A 56 4.34 -7.87 9.44
CA THR A 56 3.02 -8.15 8.87
C THR A 56 2.20 -6.87 8.76
N VAL A 57 2.19 -6.02 9.79
CA VAL A 57 1.41 -4.76 9.79
C VAL A 57 1.91 -3.81 8.72
N TYR A 58 3.23 -3.58 8.64
CA TYR A 58 3.83 -2.77 7.57
C TYR A 58 3.41 -3.29 6.19
N SER A 59 3.51 -4.60 5.98
CA SER A 59 3.16 -5.24 4.71
C SER A 59 1.66 -5.10 4.36
N LEU A 60 0.77 -5.10 5.35
CA LEU A 60 -0.66 -4.88 5.15
C LEU A 60 -0.95 -3.41 4.83
N MET A 61 -0.35 -2.48 5.58
CA MET A 61 -0.48 -1.04 5.33
C MET A 61 -0.03 -0.68 3.93
N ARG A 62 1.15 -1.19 3.51
CA ARG A 62 1.69 -0.94 2.18
C ARG A 62 0.82 -1.53 1.07
N ARG A 63 0.32 -2.75 1.23
CA ARG A 63 -0.58 -3.39 0.25
C ARG A 63 -1.91 -2.67 0.13
N GLY A 64 -2.50 -2.27 1.26
CA GLY A 64 -3.73 -1.49 1.29
C GLY A 64 -3.57 -0.19 0.51
N ALA A 65 -2.55 0.60 0.86
CA ALA A 65 -2.25 1.85 0.15
C ALA A 65 -2.05 1.66 -1.36
N LEU A 66 -1.38 0.57 -1.77
CA LEU A 66 -1.24 0.22 -3.19
C LEU A 66 -2.58 -0.15 -3.84
N LYS A 67 -3.44 -0.89 -3.14
CA LYS A 67 -4.78 -1.28 -3.63
C LYS A 67 -5.69 -0.08 -3.86
N ALA A 68 -5.58 0.97 -3.05
CA ALA A 68 -6.36 2.20 -3.19
C ALA A 68 -6.26 2.78 -4.61
N GLY A 69 -5.02 2.90 -5.12
CA GLY A 69 -4.75 3.38 -6.48
C GLY A 69 -4.90 2.29 -7.53
N ALA A 70 -4.25 1.14 -7.33
CA ALA A 70 -4.19 0.08 -8.33
C ALA A 70 -5.56 -0.51 -8.66
N GLY A 71 -6.46 -0.65 -7.68
CA GLY A 71 -7.78 -1.25 -7.92
C GLY A 71 -8.66 -0.42 -8.86
N VAL A 72 -8.62 0.91 -8.75
CA VAL A 72 -9.36 1.80 -9.65
C VAL A 72 -8.74 1.78 -11.04
N GLU A 73 -7.42 1.85 -11.12
CA GLU A 73 -6.70 1.86 -12.40
C GLU A 73 -6.85 0.53 -13.16
N LEU A 74 -6.88 -0.61 -12.47
CA LEU A 74 -7.12 -1.92 -13.07
C LEU A 74 -8.54 -2.01 -13.65
N LYS A 75 -9.56 -1.55 -12.92
CA LYS A 75 -10.94 -1.50 -13.44
C LYS A 75 -11.05 -0.55 -14.64
N LEU A 76 -10.39 0.60 -14.59
CA LEU A 76 -10.35 1.54 -15.69
C LEU A 76 -9.68 0.91 -16.92
N GLN A 77 -8.61 0.14 -16.72
CA GLN A 77 -7.96 -0.62 -17.79
C GLN A 77 -8.88 -1.68 -18.39
N GLU A 78 -9.62 -2.44 -17.58
CA GLU A 78 -10.60 -3.42 -18.05
C GLU A 78 -11.68 -2.76 -18.92
N GLN A 79 -12.23 -1.62 -18.48
CA GLN A 79 -13.21 -0.84 -19.25
C GLN A 79 -12.62 -0.32 -20.57
N ALA A 80 -11.43 0.25 -20.53
CA ALA A 80 -10.74 0.73 -21.73
C ALA A 80 -10.48 -0.41 -22.73
N LEU A 81 -10.07 -1.60 -22.26
CA LEU A 81 -9.89 -2.78 -23.11
C LEU A 81 -11.20 -3.31 -23.71
N SER A 82 -12.33 -3.05 -23.05
CA SER A 82 -13.67 -3.37 -23.57
C SER A 82 -14.19 -2.37 -24.61
N GLY A 83 -13.42 -1.30 -24.90
CA GLY A 83 -13.76 -0.28 -25.91
C GLY A 83 -14.48 0.95 -25.36
N ASP A 84 -14.48 1.17 -24.04
CA ASP A 84 -15.00 2.39 -23.44
C ASP A 84 -14.03 3.56 -23.68
N LEU A 85 -14.44 4.50 -24.54
CA LEU A 85 -13.63 5.65 -24.95
C LEU A 85 -13.33 6.62 -23.79
N ASP A 86 -14.27 6.78 -22.86
CA ASP A 86 -14.08 7.66 -21.69
C ASP A 86 -13.05 7.03 -20.75
N ALA A 87 -13.12 5.71 -20.55
CA ALA A 87 -12.13 4.97 -19.79
C ALA A 87 -10.74 5.04 -20.41
N MET A 88 -10.65 4.97 -21.75
CA MET A 88 -9.38 5.12 -22.48
C MET A 88 -8.76 6.51 -22.26
N GLU A 89 -9.53 7.59 -22.36
CA GLU A 89 -9.02 8.95 -22.12
C GLU A 89 -8.53 9.15 -20.68
N LEU A 90 -9.31 8.65 -19.71
CA LEU A 90 -8.92 8.71 -18.29
C LEU A 90 -7.67 7.87 -18.02
N LEU A 91 -7.53 6.71 -18.67
CA LEU A 91 -6.36 5.84 -18.50
C LEU A 91 -5.09 6.50 -19.03
N GLU A 92 -5.15 7.26 -20.12
CA GLU A 92 -4.01 8.05 -20.62
C GLU A 92 -3.56 9.11 -19.61
N LYS A 93 -4.52 9.79 -18.93
CA LYS A 93 -4.20 10.74 -17.85
C LYS A 93 -3.54 10.04 -16.65
N VAL A 94 -4.01 8.85 -16.30
CA VAL A 94 -3.41 8.01 -15.24
C VAL A 94 -1.97 7.63 -15.62
N ARG A 95 -1.74 7.14 -16.85
CA ARG A 95 -0.41 6.77 -17.35
C ARG A 95 0.56 7.95 -17.33
N GLY A 96 0.12 9.12 -17.80
CA GLY A 96 0.93 10.34 -17.78
C GLY A 96 1.38 10.73 -16.37
N ARG A 97 0.49 10.65 -15.37
CA ARG A 97 0.85 10.91 -13.96
C ARG A 97 1.87 9.91 -13.43
N ARG A 98 1.68 8.61 -13.69
CA ARG A 98 2.65 7.58 -13.27
C ARG A 98 4.03 7.77 -13.88
N SER A 99 4.10 8.10 -15.17
CA SER A 99 5.38 8.38 -15.83
C SER A 99 6.10 9.56 -15.18
N PHE A 100 5.38 10.62 -14.81
CA PHE A 100 5.95 11.75 -14.08
C PHE A 100 6.47 11.35 -12.69
N GLU A 101 5.69 10.61 -11.91
CA GLU A 101 6.11 10.14 -10.57
C GLU A 101 7.36 9.25 -10.61
N ILE A 102 7.49 8.40 -11.63
CA ILE A 102 8.69 7.56 -11.81
C ILE A 102 9.91 8.44 -12.09
N ILE A 103 9.77 9.44 -12.96
CA ILE A 103 10.87 10.37 -13.28
C ILE A 103 11.30 11.15 -12.04
N VAL A 104 10.34 11.67 -11.25
CA VAL A 104 10.64 12.39 -10.01
C VAL A 104 11.41 11.51 -9.03
N LYS A 105 10.97 10.26 -8.82
CA LYS A 105 11.67 9.33 -7.93
C LYS A 105 13.09 9.01 -8.40
N GLN A 106 13.29 8.85 -9.71
CA GLN A 106 14.63 8.60 -10.26
C GLN A 106 15.57 9.79 -10.03
N ILE A 107 15.07 11.03 -10.20
CA ILE A 107 15.86 12.24 -9.92
C ILE A 107 16.22 12.31 -8.42
N ASP A 108 15.26 12.07 -7.53
CA ASP A 108 15.50 12.08 -6.08
C ASP A 108 16.49 10.97 -5.65
N GLU A 109 16.43 9.79 -6.27
CA GLU A 109 17.38 8.70 -6.01
C GLU A 109 18.79 9.01 -6.55
N ASP A 110 18.90 9.72 -7.68
CA ASP A 110 20.17 10.10 -8.30
C ASP A 110 20.84 11.32 -7.63
N GLU A 111 20.07 12.24 -7.01
CA GLU A 111 20.61 13.44 -6.33
C GLU A 111 21.09 13.19 -4.88
N PHE A 112 20.72 12.05 -4.29
CA PHE A 112 21.06 11.71 -2.90
C PHE A 112 21.74 10.33 -2.73
N GLY A 113 22.13 9.68 -3.84
CA GLY A 113 22.83 8.39 -3.89
C GLY A 113 24.35 8.43 -3.72
#